data_AF-A0A229HB36-F1
#
_entry.id   AF-A0A229HB36-F1
#
_cell.length_a   1.000
_cell.length_b   1.000
_cell.length_c   1.000
_cell.angle_alpha   90.00
_cell.angle_beta   90.00
_cell.angle_gamma   90.00
#
_symmetry.space_group_name_H-M   'P 1'
#
loop_
_entity.id
_entity.type
_entity.pdbx_description
1 polymer ?
#
loop_
_entity_poly.entity_id
_entity_poly.type
_entity_poly.pdbx_seq_one_letter_code
_entity_poly.pdbx_strand_id
1 'polypeptide(L)'
;MNEPTTYSIPDPLPVDVTALLRAVHDALDIPDADTIEDDRIRARLLDRRVSDARIVLASVLKYEVLGEVGVADAARQLRGWTAERPVTYTPWADRRDGRPGTDDAPEGSAP
;
A
#
# COMPACT_ATOMS: atom_id res chain seq x y z
N MET A 1 -10.18 -29.80 32.21
CA MET A 1 -11.20 -29.01 31.48
C MET A 1 -10.49 -27.75 31.02
N ASN A 2 -10.31 -27.58 29.72
CA ASN A 2 -9.71 -26.38 29.16
C ASN A 2 -10.86 -25.38 28.98
N GLU A 3 -10.78 -24.22 29.63
CA GLU A 3 -11.74 -23.14 29.38
C GLU A 3 -11.60 -22.69 27.91
N PRO A 4 -12.71 -22.49 27.18
CA PRO A 4 -12.65 -21.90 25.86
C PRO A 4 -12.12 -20.47 26.01
N THR A 5 -10.91 -20.22 25.53
CA THR A 5 -10.38 -18.87 25.38
C THR A 5 -11.30 -18.12 24.42
N THR A 6 -12.24 -17.34 24.96
CA THR A 6 -13.08 -16.45 24.16
C THR A 6 -12.17 -15.42 23.51
N TYR A 7 -11.88 -15.62 22.21
CA TYR A 7 -11.17 -14.64 21.40
C TYR A 7 -12.07 -13.40 21.29
N SER A 8 -11.72 -12.34 22.02
CA SER A 8 -12.38 -11.04 21.85
C SER A 8 -11.91 -10.45 20.52
N ILE A 9 -12.79 -10.40 19.53
CA ILE A 9 -12.52 -9.64 18.30
C ILE A 9 -12.50 -8.17 18.73
N PRO A 10 -11.41 -7.43 18.49
CA PRO A 10 -11.36 -6.01 18.82
C PRO A 10 -12.45 -5.27 18.05
N ASP A 11 -13.04 -4.25 18.67
CA ASP A 11 -14.02 -3.40 18.02
C ASP A 11 -13.43 -2.83 16.72
N PRO A 12 -14.25 -2.76 15.64
CA PRO A 12 -13.79 -2.23 14.37
C PRO A 12 -13.37 -0.76 14.53
N LEU A 13 -12.31 -0.38 13.81
CA LEU A 13 -11.86 1.00 13.76
C LEU A 13 -12.96 1.92 13.20
N PRO A 14 -13.00 3.20 13.63
CA PRO A 14 -13.90 4.18 13.04
C PRO A 14 -13.69 4.29 11.51
N VAL A 15 -14.79 4.45 10.77
CA VAL A 15 -14.78 4.48 9.30
C VAL A 15 -13.79 5.49 8.72
N ASP A 16 -13.67 6.66 9.34
CA ASP A 16 -12.77 7.72 8.87
C ASP A 16 -11.30 7.34 9.07
N VAL A 17 -10.98 6.68 10.20
CA VAL A 17 -9.64 6.17 10.48
C VAL A 17 -9.28 5.07 9.48
N THR A 18 -10.20 4.14 9.20
CA THR A 18 -10.00 3.13 8.15
C THR A 18 -9.79 3.77 6.78
N ALA A 19 -10.55 4.82 6.45
CA ALA A 19 -10.40 5.53 5.18
C ALA A 19 -9.05 6.25 5.07
N LEU A 20 -8.54 6.82 6.17
CA LEU A 20 -7.21 7.42 6.22
C LEU A 20 -6.11 6.37 6.09
N LEU A 21 -6.19 5.28 6.84
CA LEU A 21 -5.22 4.18 6.74
C LEU A 21 -5.17 3.57 5.34
N ARG A 22 -6.32 3.43 4.70
CA ARG A 22 -6.41 2.99 3.29
C ARG A 22 -5.75 4.00 2.35
N ALA A 23 -5.98 5.30 2.54
CA ALA A 23 -5.32 6.32 1.73
C ALA A 23 -3.79 6.32 1.90
N VAL A 24 -3.30 6.08 3.13
CA VAL A 24 -1.86 5.92 3.41
C VAL A 24 -1.32 4.67 2.73
N HIS A 25 -2.02 3.55 2.85
CA HIS A 25 -1.66 2.31 2.17
C HIS A 25 -1.55 2.54 0.66
N ASP A 26 -2.58 3.06 0.02
CA ASP A 26 -2.60 3.28 -1.44
C ASP A 26 -1.54 4.29 -1.90
N ALA A 27 -1.20 5.28 -1.06
CA ALA A 27 -0.11 6.20 -1.34
C ALA A 27 1.26 5.48 -1.33
N LEU A 28 1.49 4.62 -0.35
CA LEU A 28 2.79 3.95 -0.16
C LEU A 28 2.92 2.63 -0.94
N ASP A 29 1.82 2.10 -1.47
CA ASP A 29 1.76 0.93 -2.34
C ASP A 29 2.28 1.30 -3.74
N ILE A 30 3.61 1.44 -3.82
CA ILE A 30 4.33 1.79 -5.03
C ILE A 30 5.03 0.53 -5.54
N PRO A 31 4.69 0.06 -6.76
CA PRO A 31 5.26 -1.17 -7.28
C PRO A 31 6.77 -1.05 -7.47
N ASP A 32 7.49 -2.17 -7.44
CA ASP A 32 8.91 -2.18 -7.78
C ASP A 32 9.11 -1.79 -9.25
N ALA A 33 10.27 -1.18 -9.54
CA ALA A 33 10.64 -0.81 -10.90
C ALA A 33 11.26 -2.01 -11.61
N ASP A 34 10.95 -2.19 -12.90
CA ASP A 34 11.51 -3.29 -13.70
C ASP A 34 13.00 -3.10 -14.03
N THR A 35 13.47 -1.84 -14.08
CA THR A 35 14.85 -1.49 -14.44
C THR A 35 15.54 -0.62 -13.38
N ILE A 36 16.89 -0.65 -13.36
CA ILE A 36 17.71 0.20 -12.47
C ILE A 36 17.52 1.69 -12.80
N GLU A 37 17.31 2.04 -14.07
CA GLU A 37 17.09 3.44 -14.46
C GLU A 37 15.73 3.93 -13.94
N ASP A 38 14.71 3.08 -14.02
CA ASP A 38 13.37 3.35 -13.46
C ASP A 38 13.36 3.39 -11.93
N ASP A 39 14.28 2.70 -11.26
CA ASP A 39 14.36 2.70 -9.80
C ASP A 39 14.64 4.09 -9.23
N ARG A 40 15.35 4.96 -9.96
CA ARG A 40 15.51 6.37 -9.58
C ARG A 40 14.19 7.14 -9.62
N ILE A 41 13.34 6.86 -10.61
CA ILE A 41 12.02 7.49 -10.74
C ILE A 41 11.11 7.00 -9.61
N ARG A 42 11.12 5.68 -9.36
CA ARG A 42 10.43 5.06 -8.24
C ARG A 42 10.86 5.63 -6.90
N ALA A 43 12.16 5.71 -6.62
CA ALA A 43 12.69 6.24 -5.36
C ALA A 43 12.25 7.68 -5.12
N ARG A 44 12.25 8.54 -6.16
CA ARG A 44 11.75 9.92 -6.07
C ARG A 44 10.25 9.98 -5.82
N LEU A 45 9.47 9.09 -6.44
CA LEU A 45 8.03 9.01 -6.21
C LEU A 45 7.74 8.58 -4.76
N LEU A 46 8.44 7.55 -4.27
CA LEU A 46 8.31 7.06 -2.90
C LEU A 46 8.66 8.13 -1.88
N ASP A 47 9.79 8.82 -2.02
CA ASP A 47 10.21 9.88 -1.11
C ASP A 47 9.15 11.01 -1.00
N ARG A 48 8.56 11.38 -2.14
CA ARG A 48 7.47 12.36 -2.18
C ARG A 48 6.20 11.85 -1.50
N ARG A 49 5.74 10.64 -1.82
CA ARG A 49 4.51 10.09 -1.22
C ARG A 49 4.65 9.82 0.27
N VAL A 50 5.85 9.42 0.73
CA VAL A 50 6.18 9.34 2.16
C VAL A 50 6.11 10.71 2.82
N SER A 51 6.67 11.75 2.18
CA SER A 51 6.60 13.12 2.71
C SER A 51 5.16 13.62 2.81
N ASP A 52 4.37 13.43 1.76
CA ASP A 52 2.95 13.77 1.69
C ASP A 52 2.15 13.06 2.81
N ALA A 53 2.31 11.74 2.95
CA ALA A 53 1.63 10.96 3.99
C ALA A 53 2.05 11.42 5.40
N ARG A 54 3.33 11.72 5.62
CA ARG A 54 3.83 12.24 6.90
C ARG A 54 3.22 13.60 7.23
N ILE A 55 3.11 14.50 6.26
CA ILE A 55 2.50 15.83 6.45
C ILE A 55 1.03 15.68 6.86
N VAL A 56 0.27 14.83 6.15
CA VAL A 56 -1.14 14.58 6.43
C VAL A 56 -1.32 13.98 7.83
N LEU A 57 -0.56 12.93 8.17
CA LEU A 57 -0.63 12.29 9.48
C LEU A 57 -0.24 13.24 10.61
N ALA A 58 0.84 14.00 10.45
CA ALA A 58 1.25 15.00 11.44
C ALA A 58 0.18 16.07 11.65
N SER A 59 -0.52 16.46 10.57
CA SER A 59 -1.62 17.43 10.65
C SER A 59 -2.81 16.88 11.42
N VAL A 60 -3.22 15.63 11.15
CA VAL A 60 -4.29 14.97 11.92
C VAL A 60 -3.90 14.87 13.39
N LEU A 61 -2.73 14.31 13.70
CA LEU A 61 -2.31 14.10 15.09
C LEU A 61 -2.17 15.41 15.89
N LYS A 62 -1.87 16.53 15.22
CA LYS A 62 -1.69 17.83 15.87
C LYS A 62 -2.99 18.63 15.98
N TYR A 63 -3.88 18.56 15.00
CA TYR A 63 -5.02 19.47 14.85
C TYR A 63 -6.39 18.78 14.97
N GLU A 64 -6.46 17.44 15.01
CA GLU A 64 -7.72 16.71 15.24
C GLU A 64 -8.34 17.08 16.59
N VAL A 65 -7.52 17.18 17.65
CA VAL A 65 -7.97 17.55 19.01
C VAL A 65 -8.64 18.94 19.04
N LEU A 66 -8.32 19.79 18.06
CA LEU A 66 -8.89 21.13 17.92
C LEU A 66 -10.13 21.14 16.99
N GLY A 67 -10.47 20.02 16.36
CA GLY A 67 -11.55 19.93 15.38
C GLY A 67 -11.28 20.67 14.07
N GLU A 68 -10.05 21.13 13.84
CA GLU A 68 -9.66 21.96 12.70
C GLU A 68 -9.36 21.14 11.44
N VAL A 69 -8.95 19.88 11.62
CA VAL A 69 -8.68 18.95 10.52
C VAL A 69 -9.42 17.65 10.77
N GLY A 70 -10.46 17.39 9.97
CA GLY A 70 -11.18 16.12 10.01
C GLY A 70 -10.35 14.98 9.43
N VAL A 71 -10.40 13.81 10.08
CA VAL A 71 -9.74 12.58 9.61
C VAL A 71 -10.18 12.22 8.17
N ALA A 72 -11.46 12.44 7.84
CA ALA A 72 -12.00 12.26 6.49
C ALA A 72 -11.40 13.23 5.45
N ASP A 73 -11.16 14.50 5.83
CA ASP A 73 -10.56 15.50 4.95
C ASP A 73 -9.08 15.20 4.68
N ALA A 74 -8.35 14.77 5.71
CA ALA A 74 -6.99 14.28 5.58
C ALA A 74 -6.89 13.11 4.59
N ALA A 75 -7.80 12.14 4.69
CA ALA A 75 -7.87 11.01 3.76
C ALA A 75 -8.16 11.47 2.32
N ARG A 76 -9.06 12.44 2.14
CA ARG A 76 -9.39 13.03 0.83
C ARG A 76 -8.19 13.78 0.24
N GLN A 77 -7.49 14.58 1.04
CA GLN A 77 -6.31 15.32 0.62
C GLN A 77 -5.19 14.38 0.17
N LEU A 78 -4.90 13.33 0.94
CA LEU A 78 -3.86 12.36 0.58
C LEU A 78 -4.18 11.65 -0.74
N ARG A 79 -5.44 11.24 -0.94
CA ARG A 79 -5.88 10.65 -2.22
C ARG A 79 -5.70 11.62 -3.39
N GLY A 80 -6.00 12.91 -3.19
CA GLY A 80 -5.77 13.94 -4.20
C GLY A 80 -4.30 14.03 -4.61
N TRP A 81 -3.40 14.14 -3.64
CA TRP A 81 -1.96 14.19 -3.88
C TRP A 81 -1.40 12.92 -4.53
N THR A 82 -1.90 11.75 -4.14
CA THR A 82 -1.54 10.48 -4.80
C THR A 82 -2.00 10.46 -6.26
N ALA A 83 -3.20 10.96 -6.57
CA ALA A 83 -3.73 11.01 -7.93
C ALA A 83 -2.98 12.00 -8.84
N GLU A 84 -2.49 13.12 -8.30
CA GLU A 84 -1.65 14.08 -9.02
C GLU A 84 -0.27 13.51 -9.42
N ARG A 85 0.14 12.39 -8.80
CA ARG A 85 1.45 11.78 -8.96
C ARG A 85 1.31 10.29 -9.27
N PRO A 86 0.81 9.93 -10.47
CA PRO A 86 0.67 8.54 -10.88
C PRO A 86 2.05 7.88 -11.03
N VAL A 87 2.06 6.54 -11.01
CA VAL A 87 3.23 5.75 -11.39
C VAL A 87 3.47 5.94 -12.89
N THR A 88 4.67 6.34 -13.26
CA THR A 88 5.03 6.66 -14.67
C THR A 88 6.14 5.78 -15.23
N TYR A 89 6.69 4.87 -14.43
CA TYR A 89 7.69 3.89 -14.87
C TYR A 89 7.02 2.52 -15.07
N THR A 90 7.72 1.61 -15.73
CA THR A 90 7.24 0.24 -15.94
C THR A 90 7.33 -0.54 -14.62
N PRO A 91 6.19 -0.94 -14.03
CA PRO A 91 6.20 -1.77 -12.83
C PRO A 91 6.82 -3.14 -13.14
N TRP A 92 7.59 -3.68 -12.20
CA TRP A 92 8.00 -5.06 -12.23
C TRP A 92 6.76 -5.96 -12.11
N ALA A 93 6.53 -6.81 -13.11
CA ALA A 93 5.50 -7.84 -13.05
C ALA A 93 6.12 -9.14 -12.53
N ASP A 94 5.65 -9.66 -11.38
CA ASP A 94 6.09 -10.99 -10.94
C ASP A 94 5.64 -12.00 -12.00
N ARG A 95 6.62 -12.66 -12.64
CA ARG A 95 6.36 -13.71 -13.65
C ARG A 95 5.58 -14.90 -13.08
N ARG A 96 5.33 -14.93 -11.76
CA ARG A 96 4.53 -15.95 -11.06
C ARG A 96 3.01 -15.81 -11.22
N ASP A 97 2.52 -14.71 -11.76
CA ASP A 97 1.07 -14.54 -12.03
C ASP A 97 0.63 -15.18 -13.36
N GLY A 98 1.55 -15.90 -14.03
CA GLY A 98 1.34 -16.50 -15.36
C GLY A 98 1.65 -17.99 -15.45
N ARG A 99 1.38 -18.82 -14.44
CA ARG A 99 1.38 -20.28 -14.63
C ARG A 99 -0.01 -20.90 -14.53
N PRO A 100 -0.51 -21.58 -15.58
CA PRO A 100 -1.15 -22.85 -15.33
C PRO A 100 -0.06 -23.86 -14.87
N GLY A 101 -0.30 -24.59 -13.77
CA GLY A 101 0.32 -25.91 -13.59
C GLY A 101 -0.06 -26.80 -14.79
N THR A 102 0.69 -27.80 -15.21
CA THR A 102 1.35 -28.90 -14.48
C THR A 102 2.21 -29.69 -15.49
N ASP A 103 3.13 -30.51 -14.98
CA ASP A 103 3.68 -31.76 -15.55
C ASP A 103 3.52 -32.07 -17.05
N ASP A 104 4.64 -32.18 -17.76
CA ASP A 104 5.12 -33.48 -18.28
C ASP A 104 6.45 -33.29 -19.04
N ALA A 105 7.53 -33.84 -18.51
CA ALA A 105 8.69 -34.21 -19.32
C ALA A 105 9.14 -35.60 -18.86
N PRO A 106 8.87 -36.67 -19.63
CA PRO A 106 9.32 -37.99 -19.23
C PRO A 106 10.84 -38.06 -19.41
N GLU A 107 11.49 -38.55 -18.35
CA GLU A 107 12.85 -39.06 -18.39
C GLU A 107 12.98 -40.15 -19.46
N GLY A 108 14.07 -40.12 -20.22
CA GLY A 108 14.61 -41.32 -20.88
C GLY A 108 14.65 -41.29 -22.41
N SER A 109 15.82 -41.00 -22.96
CA SER A 109 16.47 -41.85 -23.97
C SER A 109 17.83 -41.28 -24.36
N ALA A 110 18.88 -41.89 -23.82
CA ALA A 110 20.19 -41.89 -24.44
C ALA A 110 20.28 -43.09 -25.39
N PRO A 111 20.92 -42.95 -26.57
CA PRO A 111 21.66 -44.04 -27.18
C PRO A 111 23.13 -44.05 -26.71
#